data_AF-A0A2R7Y7K6-F1
#
_entry.id   AF-A0A2R7Y7K6-F1
#
_cell.length_a   1.000
_cell.length_b   1.000
_cell.length_c   1.000
_cell.angle_alpha   90.00
_cell.angle_beta   90.00
_cell.angle_gamma   90.00
#
_symmetry.space_group_name_H-M   'P 1'
#
loop_
_entity.id
_entity.type
_entity.pdbx_description
1 polymer ?
#
loop_
_entity_poly.entity_id
_entity_poly.type
_entity_poly.pdbx_seq_one_letter_code
_entity_poly.pdbx_strand_id
1 'polypeptide(L)'
;MKSATDLHIVEYLKHLEDKRKALDEFLNNPSRDTLKKVFESFWSFEAIVNKDMFLNRVLKKRVKPASIAQRLKYLIDESKPLEERLTVKIHGFGTRAKTEVLNTVHPDRYPILNKRTLYVLSKVFNVSKEYTIKEYVEFTKMCEVLAEGFSYIREDYERLISREIPKYAFLDFMLNSLYERIKTKAV
;
A
#
# COMPACT_ATOMS: atom_id res chain seq x y z
N MET A 1 25.31 -13.25 12.42
CA MET A 1 25.29 -12.53 11.13
C MET A 1 23.84 -12.35 10.72
N LYS A 2 23.37 -11.11 10.54
CA LYS A 2 22.04 -10.88 9.93
C LYS A 2 22.14 -11.22 8.44
N SER A 3 21.22 -12.02 7.93
CA SER A 3 21.16 -12.34 6.50
C SER A 3 20.80 -11.08 5.69
N ALA A 4 21.15 -11.02 4.41
CA ALA A 4 20.76 -9.89 3.54
C ALA A 4 19.21 -9.72 3.48
N THR A 5 18.47 -10.82 3.62
CA THR A 5 16.99 -10.81 3.67
C THR A 5 16.46 -10.17 4.95
N ASP A 6 17.18 -10.31 6.07
CA ASP A 6 16.81 -9.70 7.36
C ASP A 6 16.95 -8.17 7.32
N LEU A 7 17.90 -7.65 6.53
CA LEU A 7 18.02 -6.21 6.29
C LEU A 7 16.85 -5.65 5.47
N HIS A 8 16.40 -6.39 4.45
CA HIS A 8 15.36 -5.89 3.55
C HIS A 8 13.99 -5.75 4.21
N ILE A 9 13.61 -6.64 5.15
CA ILE A 9 12.34 -6.50 5.87
C ILE A 9 12.39 -5.32 6.86
N VAL A 10 13.53 -5.05 7.49
CA VAL A 10 13.70 -3.89 8.39
C VAL A 10 13.59 -2.59 7.60
N GLU A 11 14.19 -2.52 6.41
CA GLU A 11 14.03 -1.38 5.49
C GLU A 11 12.59 -1.21 5.02
N TYR A 12 11.90 -2.32 4.71
CA TYR A 12 10.48 -2.30 4.36
C TYR A 12 9.63 -1.71 5.49
N LEU A 13 9.86 -2.14 6.73
CA LEU A 13 9.14 -1.65 7.91
C LEU A 13 9.41 -0.16 8.16
N LYS A 14 10.67 0.27 8.04
CA LYS A 14 11.02 1.70 8.12
C LYS A 14 10.29 2.52 7.06
N HIS A 15 10.20 1.99 5.84
CA HIS A 15 9.49 2.68 4.78
C HIS A 15 7.97 2.77 5.04
N LEU A 16 7.37 1.76 5.68
CA LEU A 16 5.97 1.83 6.14
C LEU A 16 5.78 2.93 7.20
N GLU A 17 6.72 3.08 8.14
CA GLU A 17 6.71 4.17 9.12
C GLU A 17 6.84 5.55 8.47
N ASP A 18 7.72 5.70 7.47
CA ASP A 18 7.90 6.95 6.73
C ASP A 18 6.63 7.34 5.97
N LYS A 19 5.95 6.38 5.33
CA LYS A 19 4.62 6.59 4.72
C LYS A 19 3.61 7.05 5.75
N ARG A 20 3.57 6.39 6.92
CA ARG A 20 2.64 6.72 7.98
C ARG A 20 2.86 8.14 8.48
N LYS A 21 4.12 8.53 8.72
CA LYS A 21 4.50 9.88 9.12
C LYS A 21 4.09 10.93 8.09
N ALA A 22 4.35 10.69 6.80
CA ALA A 22 3.98 11.62 5.75
C ALA A 22 2.45 11.77 5.63
N LEU A 23 1.71 10.66 5.74
CA LEU A 23 0.25 10.66 5.72
C LEU A 23 -0.31 11.41 6.93
N ASP A 24 0.15 11.12 8.14
CA ASP A 24 -0.33 11.79 9.36
C ASP A 24 -0.02 13.29 9.33
N GLU A 25 1.16 13.70 8.84
CA GLU A 25 1.49 15.11 8.65
C GLU A 25 0.50 15.80 7.70
N PHE A 26 0.15 15.16 6.58
CA PHE A 26 -0.83 15.69 5.63
C PHE A 26 -2.26 15.73 6.19
N LEU A 27 -2.69 14.69 6.92
CA LEU A 27 -4.03 14.64 7.50
C LEU A 27 -4.24 15.69 8.60
N ASN A 28 -3.17 16.05 9.31
CA ASN A 28 -3.21 17.04 10.41
C ASN A 28 -2.97 18.47 9.93
N ASN A 29 -2.06 18.69 8.97
CA ASN A 29 -1.73 20.01 8.44
C ASN A 29 -1.78 20.02 6.90
N PRO A 30 -2.99 19.97 6.30
CA PRO A 30 -3.14 19.75 4.86
C PRO A 30 -2.67 20.96 4.06
N SER A 31 -1.50 20.80 3.43
CA SER A 31 -0.85 21.80 2.58
C SER A 31 -0.37 21.15 1.28
N ARG A 32 0.08 21.99 0.34
CA ARG A 32 0.71 21.49 -0.89
C ARG A 32 1.95 20.63 -0.57
N ASP A 33 2.77 21.07 0.36
CA ASP A 33 4.06 20.43 0.65
C ASP A 33 3.90 19.12 1.43
N THR A 34 2.97 19.08 2.38
CA THR A 34 2.63 17.84 3.09
C THR A 34 1.99 16.81 2.14
N LEU A 35 1.18 17.24 1.16
CA LEU A 35 0.68 16.35 0.11
C LEU A 35 1.80 15.83 -0.80
N LYS A 36 2.80 16.68 -1.10
CA LYS A 36 3.98 16.27 -1.87
C LYS A 36 4.75 15.16 -1.15
N LYS A 37 4.96 15.27 0.17
CA LYS A 37 5.60 14.23 0.98
C LYS A 37 4.86 12.88 0.90
N VAL A 38 3.52 12.89 0.88
CA VAL A 38 2.73 11.67 0.65
C VAL A 38 3.04 11.08 -0.73
N PHE A 39 3.07 11.91 -1.77
CA PHE A 39 3.38 11.44 -3.13
C PHE A 39 4.83 10.96 -3.31
N GLU A 40 5.76 11.44 -2.50
CA GLU A 40 7.16 11.01 -2.51
C GLU A 40 7.37 9.71 -1.74
N SER A 41 6.60 9.46 -0.68
CA SER A 41 6.74 8.27 0.16
C SER A 41 5.99 7.03 -0.35
N PHE A 42 4.92 7.19 -1.13
CA PHE A 42 4.06 6.08 -1.56
C PHE A 42 4.55 5.45 -2.87
N TRP A 43 4.62 4.11 -2.92
CA TRP A 43 5.03 3.36 -4.12
C TRP A 43 4.06 3.52 -5.28
N SER A 44 2.77 3.69 -5.00
CA SER A 44 1.75 3.95 -6.02
C SER A 44 2.04 5.18 -6.88
N PHE A 45 2.93 6.08 -6.42
CA PHE A 45 3.34 7.26 -7.16
C PHE A 45 4.79 7.19 -7.67
N GLU A 46 5.56 6.14 -7.38
CA GLU A 46 7.00 6.05 -7.70
C GLU A 46 7.31 6.35 -9.18
N ALA A 47 6.48 5.85 -10.11
CA ALA A 47 6.64 6.09 -11.55
C ALA A 47 6.40 7.55 -12.00
N ILE A 48 5.96 8.44 -11.11
CA ILE A 48 5.74 9.85 -11.40
C ILE A 48 7.07 10.60 -11.26
N VAL A 49 7.72 10.83 -12.40
CA VAL A 49 9.03 11.52 -12.46
C VAL A 49 8.96 12.95 -11.93
N ASN A 50 7.95 13.73 -12.33
CA ASN A 50 7.78 15.11 -11.90
C ASN A 50 6.59 15.25 -10.93
N LYS A 51 6.88 15.10 -9.64
CA LYS A 51 5.88 15.19 -8.55
C LYS A 51 5.20 16.56 -8.50
N ASP A 52 5.94 17.64 -8.79
CA ASP A 52 5.38 18.99 -8.77
C ASP A 52 4.38 19.21 -9.91
N MET A 53 4.69 18.74 -11.12
CA MET A 53 3.76 18.79 -12.24
C MET A 53 2.49 17.97 -11.95
N PHE A 54 2.65 16.77 -11.38
CA PHE A 54 1.52 15.94 -10.99
C PHE A 54 0.67 16.61 -9.91
N LEU A 55 1.28 17.17 -8.88
CA LEU A 55 0.62 17.88 -7.80
C LEU A 55 -0.13 19.11 -8.34
N ASN A 56 0.48 19.88 -9.25
CA ASN A 56 -0.18 20.98 -9.92
C ASN A 56 -1.41 20.49 -10.71
N ARG A 57 -1.33 19.34 -11.38
CA ARG A 57 -2.49 18.73 -12.07
C ARG A 57 -3.60 18.31 -11.09
N VAL A 58 -3.24 17.73 -9.95
CA VAL A 58 -4.18 17.32 -8.90
C VAL A 58 -4.92 18.53 -8.32
N LEU A 59 -4.21 19.65 -8.12
CA LEU A 59 -4.75 20.87 -7.53
C LEU A 59 -5.39 21.84 -8.55
N LYS A 60 -5.17 21.64 -9.86
CA LYS A 60 -5.58 22.55 -10.96
C LYS A 60 -7.07 22.92 -10.96
N LYS A 61 -7.95 22.04 -10.48
CA LYS A 61 -9.41 22.25 -10.49
C LYS A 61 -9.96 22.96 -9.25
N ARG A 62 -9.18 23.87 -8.63
CA ARG A 62 -9.50 24.49 -7.32
C ARG A 62 -9.68 23.46 -6.19
N VAL A 63 -9.12 22.26 -6.37
CA VAL A 63 -9.12 21.23 -5.33
C VAL A 63 -8.15 21.68 -4.26
N LYS A 64 -8.67 21.91 -3.06
CA LYS A 64 -7.83 22.30 -1.91
C LYS A 64 -7.21 21.05 -1.28
N PRO A 65 -5.95 21.09 -0.83
CA PRO A 65 -5.33 20.00 -0.06
C PRO A 65 -6.22 19.52 1.10
N ALA A 66 -6.86 20.45 1.82
CA ALA A 66 -7.82 20.13 2.89
C ALA A 66 -8.99 19.24 2.44
N SER A 67 -9.50 19.40 1.21
CA SER A 67 -10.56 18.53 0.68
C SER A 67 -10.07 17.11 0.39
N ILE A 68 -8.82 16.98 -0.07
CA ILE A 68 -8.18 15.67 -0.27
C ILE A 68 -8.00 14.99 1.10
N ALA A 69 -7.45 15.71 2.09
CA ALA A 69 -7.27 15.20 3.44
C ALA A 69 -8.59 14.74 4.07
N GLN A 70 -9.68 15.50 3.95
CA GLN A 70 -11.01 15.11 4.44
C GLN A 70 -11.48 13.79 3.81
N ARG A 71 -11.27 13.61 2.50
CA ARG A 71 -11.64 12.38 1.80
C ARG A 71 -10.75 11.19 2.18
N LEU A 72 -9.48 11.43 2.48
CA LEU A 72 -8.59 10.39 3.02
C LEU A 72 -8.99 10.02 4.46
N LYS A 73 -9.38 10.98 5.30
CA LYS A 73 -9.94 10.69 6.63
C LYS A 73 -11.19 9.81 6.54
N TYR A 74 -12.07 10.10 5.59
CA TYR A 74 -13.23 9.24 5.31
C TYR A 74 -12.81 7.84 4.83
N LEU A 75 -11.79 7.74 3.97
CA LEU A 75 -11.28 6.45 3.49
C LEU A 75 -10.78 5.56 4.64
N ILE A 76 -10.17 6.12 5.68
CA ILE A 76 -9.58 5.38 6.80
C ILE A 76 -10.53 5.24 8.01
N ASP A 77 -11.76 5.75 7.92
CA ASP A 77 -12.73 5.72 9.01
C ASP A 77 -13.38 4.32 9.16
N GLU A 78 -12.82 3.49 10.03
CA GLU A 78 -13.29 2.11 10.26
C GLU A 78 -14.73 2.02 10.82
N SER A 79 -15.37 3.14 11.18
CA SER A 79 -16.80 3.15 11.53
C SER A 79 -17.72 2.97 10.31
N LYS A 80 -17.18 3.04 9.09
CA LYS A 80 -17.92 2.93 7.82
C LYS A 80 -17.56 1.67 7.03
N PRO A 81 -18.51 1.09 6.27
CA PRO A 81 -18.24 -0.06 5.41
C PRO A 81 -17.09 0.20 4.42
N LEU A 82 -16.24 -0.80 4.19
CA LEU A 82 -15.08 -0.68 3.30
C LEU A 82 -15.48 -0.32 1.87
N GLU A 83 -16.57 -0.91 1.37
CA GLU A 83 -17.10 -0.68 0.04
C GLU A 83 -17.47 0.79 -0.15
N GLU A 84 -18.15 1.38 0.84
CA GLU A 84 -18.52 2.79 0.83
C GLU A 84 -17.27 3.68 0.77
N ARG A 85 -16.29 3.42 1.64
CA ARG A 85 -15.03 4.16 1.70
C ARG A 85 -14.22 4.09 0.41
N LEU A 86 -14.18 2.92 -0.23
CA LEU A 86 -13.45 2.72 -1.48
C LEU A 86 -14.12 3.40 -2.69
N THR A 87 -15.42 3.65 -2.67
CA THR A 87 -16.12 4.35 -3.77
C THR A 87 -15.81 5.85 -3.82
N VAL A 88 -15.31 6.42 -2.73
CA VAL A 88 -14.98 7.85 -2.68
C VAL A 88 -13.92 8.19 -3.73
N LYS A 89 -14.25 9.18 -4.56
CA LYS A 89 -13.31 9.79 -5.50
C LYS A 89 -12.39 10.73 -4.74
N ILE A 90 -11.09 10.48 -4.83
CA ILE A 90 -10.05 11.29 -4.18
C ILE A 90 -9.09 11.76 -5.27
N HIS A 91 -9.00 13.08 -5.48
CA HIS A 91 -8.20 13.64 -6.56
C HIS A 91 -6.73 13.28 -6.38
N GLY A 92 -6.12 12.71 -7.43
CA GLY A 92 -4.75 12.21 -7.38
C GLY A 92 -4.60 10.78 -6.85
N PHE A 93 -5.62 10.19 -6.22
CA PHE A 93 -5.54 8.85 -5.65
C PHE A 93 -6.44 7.86 -6.40
N GLY A 94 -5.81 7.07 -7.27
CA GLY A 94 -6.45 5.89 -7.88
C GLY A 94 -6.62 4.75 -6.89
N THR A 95 -7.22 3.63 -7.32
CA THR A 95 -7.48 2.45 -6.47
C THR A 95 -6.22 1.97 -5.74
N ARG A 96 -5.09 1.83 -6.44
CA ARG A 96 -3.81 1.38 -5.84
C ARG A 96 -3.34 2.29 -4.71
N ALA A 97 -3.40 3.60 -4.93
CA ALA A 97 -3.02 4.58 -3.92
C ALA A 97 -3.97 4.54 -2.72
N LYS A 98 -5.28 4.35 -2.94
CA LYS A 98 -6.26 4.20 -1.85
C LYS A 98 -5.98 2.94 -1.00
N THR A 99 -5.66 1.82 -1.62
CA THR A 99 -5.32 0.59 -0.87
C THR A 99 -3.99 0.71 -0.15
N GLU A 100 -3.05 1.48 -0.69
CA GLU A 100 -1.80 1.79 0.01
C GLU A 100 -2.03 2.71 1.22
N VAL A 101 -2.95 3.68 1.12
CA VAL A 101 -3.39 4.50 2.28
C VAL A 101 -3.99 3.61 3.36
N LEU A 102 -4.92 2.71 2.99
CA LEU A 102 -5.54 1.77 3.93
C LEU A 102 -4.52 0.86 4.61
N ASN A 103 -3.59 0.28 3.85
CA ASN A 103 -2.51 -0.54 4.40
C ASN A 103 -1.57 0.27 5.31
N THR A 104 -1.25 1.51 4.94
CA THR A 104 -0.41 2.40 5.77
C THR A 104 -1.06 2.67 7.14
N VAL A 105 -2.40 2.74 7.20
CA VAL A 105 -3.11 3.00 8.46
C VAL A 105 -3.39 1.72 9.25
N HIS A 106 -3.79 0.65 8.57
CA HIS A 106 -4.13 -0.65 9.16
C HIS A 106 -3.43 -1.79 8.40
N PRO A 107 -2.12 -1.98 8.60
CA PRO A 107 -1.32 -2.93 7.82
C PRO A 107 -1.64 -4.41 8.10
N ASP A 108 -2.40 -4.71 9.14
CA ASP A 108 -2.92 -6.04 9.45
C ASP A 108 -4.29 -6.34 8.82
N ARG A 109 -4.98 -5.32 8.30
CA ARG A 109 -6.36 -5.43 7.79
C ARG A 109 -6.47 -5.31 6.28
N TYR A 110 -5.62 -4.50 5.66
CA TYR A 110 -5.78 -4.17 4.24
C TYR A 110 -4.52 -4.50 3.43
N PRO A 111 -4.59 -5.41 2.46
CA PRO A 111 -3.49 -5.67 1.54
C PRO A 111 -3.38 -4.57 0.46
N ILE A 112 -2.16 -4.33 -0.02
CA ILE A 112 -1.91 -3.34 -1.08
C ILE A 112 -2.25 -3.96 -2.44
N LEU A 113 -3.21 -3.37 -3.15
CA LEU A 113 -3.52 -3.71 -4.54
C LEU A 113 -2.48 -3.07 -5.47
N ASN A 114 -1.35 -3.74 -5.70
CA ASN A 114 -0.32 -3.29 -6.63
C ASN A 114 -0.09 -4.30 -7.77
N LYS A 115 0.60 -3.86 -8.84
CA LYS A 115 0.85 -4.70 -10.02
C LYS A 115 1.60 -6.00 -9.68
N ARG A 116 2.48 -5.98 -8.68
CA ARG A 116 3.32 -7.13 -8.27
C ARG A 116 2.46 -8.19 -7.61
N THR A 117 1.67 -7.80 -6.61
CA THR A 117 0.72 -8.67 -5.92
C THR A 117 -0.23 -9.31 -6.92
N LEU A 118 -0.80 -8.52 -7.84
CA LEU A 118 -1.70 -9.03 -8.88
C LEU A 118 -1.01 -10.01 -9.83
N TYR A 119 0.23 -9.73 -10.22
CA TYR A 119 0.99 -10.64 -11.07
C TYR A 119 1.19 -11.99 -10.39
N VAL A 120 1.64 -12.00 -9.13
CA VAL A 120 1.83 -13.25 -8.37
C VAL A 120 0.52 -13.99 -8.17
N LEU A 121 -0.55 -13.30 -7.75
CA LEU A 121 -1.87 -13.91 -7.58
C LEU A 121 -2.41 -14.51 -8.89
N SER A 122 -2.21 -13.84 -10.04
CA SER A 122 -2.62 -14.39 -11.33
C SER A 122 -1.89 -15.69 -11.70
N LYS A 123 -0.68 -15.89 -11.17
CA LYS A 123 0.11 -17.13 -11.37
C LYS A 123 -0.28 -18.24 -10.40
N VAL A 124 -0.69 -17.88 -9.18
CA VAL A 124 -1.04 -18.85 -8.12
C VAL A 124 -2.51 -19.28 -8.20
N PHE A 125 -3.42 -18.33 -8.43
CA PHE A 125 -4.87 -18.54 -8.35
C PHE A 125 -5.59 -18.44 -9.70
N ASN A 126 -4.86 -18.25 -10.81
CA ASN A 126 -5.41 -18.10 -12.16
C ASN A 126 -6.52 -17.02 -12.28
N VAL A 127 -6.36 -15.92 -11.56
CA VAL A 127 -7.32 -14.80 -11.55
C VAL A 127 -7.08 -13.78 -12.66
N SER A 128 -8.20 -13.19 -13.11
CA SER A 128 -8.27 -12.01 -13.99
C SER A 128 -7.41 -10.83 -13.48
N LYS A 129 -6.89 -10.02 -14.41
CA LYS A 129 -6.03 -8.86 -14.12
C LYS A 129 -6.79 -7.53 -13.96
N GLU A 130 -8.08 -7.49 -14.26
CA GLU A 130 -8.90 -6.28 -14.13
C GLU A 130 -9.46 -6.16 -12.71
N TYR A 131 -9.54 -4.94 -12.17
CA TYR A 131 -9.99 -4.72 -10.78
C TYR A 131 -10.90 -3.49 -10.61
N THR A 132 -12.10 -3.79 -10.15
CA THR A 132 -13.17 -2.96 -9.58
C THR A 132 -13.12 -3.03 -8.06
N ILE A 133 -13.99 -2.27 -7.37
CA ILE A 133 -14.08 -2.27 -5.90
C ILE A 133 -14.56 -3.63 -5.36
N LYS A 134 -15.48 -4.30 -6.07
CA LYS A 134 -15.96 -5.65 -5.69
C LYS A 134 -14.81 -6.66 -5.71
N GLU A 135 -13.93 -6.56 -6.70
CA GLU A 135 -12.76 -7.45 -6.82
C GLU A 135 -11.70 -7.18 -5.73
N TYR A 136 -11.72 -6.02 -5.04
CA TYR A 136 -10.82 -5.79 -3.90
C TYR A 136 -11.17 -6.63 -2.66
N VAL A 137 -12.45 -6.93 -2.45
CA VAL A 137 -12.89 -7.80 -1.34
C VAL A 137 -12.42 -9.25 -1.60
N GLU A 138 -12.59 -9.74 -2.83
CA GLU A 138 -12.08 -11.06 -3.24
C GLU A 138 -10.55 -11.12 -3.19
N PHE A 139 -9.89 -10.08 -3.68
CA PHE A 139 -8.44 -9.90 -3.53
C PHE A 139 -7.98 -10.01 -2.07
N THR A 140 -8.70 -9.38 -1.14
CA THR A 140 -8.38 -9.43 0.29
C THR A 140 -8.48 -10.86 0.82
N LYS A 141 -9.51 -11.62 0.41
CA LYS A 141 -9.63 -13.05 0.79
C LYS A 141 -8.48 -13.90 0.26
N MET A 142 -8.05 -13.69 -1.00
CA MET A 142 -6.89 -14.41 -1.56
C MET A 142 -5.59 -14.06 -0.82
N CYS A 143 -5.41 -12.77 -0.50
CA CYS A 143 -4.27 -12.33 0.31
C CYS A 143 -4.31 -12.91 1.72
N GLU A 144 -5.49 -13.09 2.32
CA GLU A 144 -5.63 -13.72 3.64
C GLU A 144 -5.10 -15.15 3.63
N VAL A 145 -5.55 -15.97 2.67
CA VAL A 145 -5.09 -17.36 2.52
C VAL A 145 -3.57 -17.44 2.40
N LEU A 146 -2.96 -16.55 1.60
CA LEU A 146 -1.50 -16.51 1.48
C LEU A 146 -0.82 -16.04 2.77
N ALA A 147 -1.35 -15.03 3.43
CA ALA A 147 -0.77 -14.50 4.65
C ALA A 147 -0.82 -15.54 5.80
N GLU A 148 -1.92 -16.28 5.92
CA GLU A 148 -2.05 -17.41 6.84
C GLU A 148 -1.05 -18.52 6.47
N GLY A 149 -0.93 -18.86 5.19
CA GLY A 149 0.04 -19.86 4.72
C GLY A 149 1.51 -19.51 5.00
N PHE A 150 1.83 -18.21 5.13
CA PHE A 150 3.16 -17.71 5.46
C PHE A 150 3.33 -17.28 6.92
N SER A 151 2.34 -17.53 7.79
CA SER A 151 2.33 -17.10 9.19
C SER A 151 3.55 -17.59 9.97
N TYR A 152 3.92 -18.86 9.84
CA TYR A 152 5.09 -19.43 10.52
C TYR A 152 6.41 -18.74 10.11
N ILE A 153 6.55 -18.39 8.82
CA ILE A 153 7.73 -17.66 8.33
C ILE A 153 7.74 -16.25 8.93
N ARG A 154 6.58 -15.58 8.99
CA ARG A 154 6.45 -14.26 9.61
C ARG A 154 6.91 -14.29 11.07
N GLU A 155 6.47 -15.27 11.85
CA GLU A 155 6.86 -15.45 13.25
C GLU A 155 8.37 -15.69 13.41
N ASP A 156 9.00 -16.45 12.50
CA ASP A 156 10.46 -16.61 12.48
C ASP A 156 11.17 -15.27 12.28
N TYR A 157 10.71 -14.44 11.33
CA TYR A 157 11.27 -13.10 11.14
C TYR A 157 11.04 -12.21 12.36
N GLU A 158 9.85 -12.23 12.97
CA GLU A 158 9.54 -11.46 14.18
C GLU A 158 10.48 -11.80 15.33
N ARG A 159 10.78 -13.09 15.54
CA ARG A 159 11.77 -13.56 16.51
C ARG A 159 13.17 -13.03 16.18
N LEU A 160 13.58 -13.12 14.92
CA LEU A 160 14.91 -12.69 14.47
C LEU A 160 15.15 -11.18 14.62
N ILE A 161 14.15 -10.36 14.30
CA ILE A 161 14.27 -8.90 14.39
C ILE A 161 13.77 -8.34 15.72
N SER A 162 13.23 -9.18 16.60
CA SER A 162 12.64 -8.83 17.90
C SER A 162 11.59 -7.72 17.80
N ARG A 163 10.72 -7.84 16.79
CA ARG A 163 9.69 -6.84 16.47
C ARG A 163 8.55 -7.49 15.70
N GLU A 164 7.31 -7.10 16.03
CA GLU A 164 6.12 -7.51 15.29
C GLU A 164 6.12 -6.99 13.84
N ILE A 165 5.69 -7.84 12.91
CA ILE A 165 5.60 -7.54 11.49
C ILE A 165 4.13 -7.66 11.09
N PRO A 166 3.49 -6.56 10.67
CA PRO A 166 2.09 -6.62 10.26
C PRO A 166 1.85 -7.63 9.15
N LYS A 167 0.74 -8.35 9.24
CA LYS A 167 0.37 -9.46 8.35
C LYS A 167 0.52 -9.11 6.87
N TYR A 168 -0.09 -8.01 6.41
CA TYR A 168 -0.01 -7.64 5.00
C TYR A 168 1.24 -6.84 4.64
N ALA A 169 1.97 -6.30 5.61
CA ALA A 169 3.32 -5.79 5.37
C ALA A 169 4.29 -6.92 5.02
N PHE A 170 4.24 -8.01 5.79
CA PHE A 170 5.02 -9.22 5.51
C PHE A 170 4.63 -9.84 4.16
N LEU A 171 3.32 -9.94 3.88
CA LEU A 171 2.85 -10.49 2.60
C LEU A 171 3.35 -9.66 1.41
N ASP A 172 3.24 -8.31 1.43
CA ASP A 172 3.73 -7.49 0.31
C ASP A 172 5.24 -7.62 0.13
N PHE A 173 6.02 -7.70 1.23
CA PHE A 173 7.45 -7.98 1.17
C PHE A 173 7.76 -9.32 0.48
N MET A 174 7.05 -10.39 0.86
CA MET A 174 7.23 -11.72 0.28
C MET A 174 6.84 -11.73 -1.21
N LEU A 175 5.71 -11.12 -1.55
CA LEU A 175 5.22 -11.06 -2.93
C LEU A 175 6.09 -10.18 -3.82
N ASN A 176 6.69 -9.12 -3.29
CA ASN A 176 7.71 -8.34 -4.00
C ASN A 176 8.94 -9.20 -4.32
N SER A 177 9.43 -9.95 -3.33
CA SER A 177 10.58 -10.85 -3.50
C SER A 177 10.32 -11.95 -4.53
N LEU A 178 9.11 -12.52 -4.54
CA LEU A 178 8.67 -13.49 -5.54
C LEU A 178 8.53 -12.85 -6.92
N TYR A 179 7.92 -11.68 -7.01
CA TYR A 179 7.73 -10.96 -8.26
C TYR A 179 9.05 -10.69 -8.98
N GLU A 180 10.06 -10.15 -8.28
CA GLU A 180 11.36 -9.88 -8.87
C GLU A 180 12.03 -11.17 -9.37
N ARG A 181 11.95 -12.26 -8.61
CA ARG A 181 12.49 -13.57 -9.05
C ARG A 181 11.79 -14.15 -10.27
N ILE A 182 10.46 -14.04 -10.35
CA ILE A 182 9.71 -14.53 -11.52
C ILE A 182 10.02 -13.66 -12.74
N LYS A 183 10.06 -12.34 -12.57
CA LYS A 183 10.38 -11.39 -13.63
C LYS A 183 11.77 -11.64 -14.22
N THR A 184 12.78 -11.91 -13.40
CA THR A 184 14.14 -12.20 -13.86
C THR A 184 14.28 -13.53 -14.62
N LYS A 185 13.34 -14.47 -14.45
CA LYS A 185 13.34 -15.75 -15.19
C LYS A 185 12.56 -15.69 -16.51
N ALA A 186 11.84 -14.61 -16.76
CA ALA A 186 11.03 -14.41 -17.96
C ALA A 186 11.75 -13.54 -19.03
N VAL A 187 13.00 -13.19 -18.77
CA VAL A 187 13.95 -12.52 -19.69
C VAL A 187 15.06 -13.52 -19.98
#